data_AF-A0A6P2C574-F1
#
_entry.id   AF-A0A6P2C574-F1
#
_cell.length_a   1.000
_cell.length_b   1.000
_cell.length_c   1.000
_cell.angle_alpha   90.00
_cell.angle_beta   90.00
_cell.angle_gamma   90.00
#
_symmetry.space_group_name_H-M   'P 1'
#
loop_
_entity.id
_entity.type
_entity.pdbx_description
1 polymer ?
#
loop_
_entity_poly.entity_id
_entity_poly.type
_entity_poly.pdbx_seq_one_letter_code
_entity_poly.pdbx_strand_id
1 'polypeptide(L)'
;MAEGAAWCPNCCWHYSFSDVWVEPHPFRSGGPTLWFGGQRMHPALLRRLVRWGSGFNPLGTPSADDLAALRDGLIAAGRSLGSIEMIGGIRGRFPAPDAVADLDEALSSLPGQLAAGFGTICFKPSMYIDDAREVGALCRLLVRRVAEIA
;
A
#
# COMPACT_ATOMS: atom_id res chain seq x y z
N MET A 1 47.27 11.21 14.73
CA MET A 1 46.06 12.00 15.02
C MET A 1 45.34 12.20 13.70
N ALA A 2 44.23 11.51 13.48
CA ALA A 2 43.42 11.65 12.28
C ALA A 2 42.27 12.61 12.61
N GLU A 3 42.31 13.81 12.03
CA GLU A 3 41.26 14.82 12.16
C GLU A 3 40.00 14.40 11.40
N GLY A 4 38.90 14.30 12.16
CA GLY A 4 37.56 14.77 11.80
C GLY A 4 37.03 14.45 10.40
N ALA A 5 36.60 13.20 10.18
CA ALA A 5 35.57 12.96 9.19
C ALA A 5 34.27 13.62 9.68
N ALA A 6 33.96 14.81 9.13
CA ALA A 6 32.71 15.51 9.39
C ALA A 6 31.54 14.57 9.03
N TRP A 7 30.72 14.25 10.02
CA TRP A 7 29.47 13.54 9.83
C TRP A 7 28.61 14.33 8.83
N CYS A 8 28.42 13.79 7.62
CA CYS A 8 27.50 14.34 6.63
C CYS A 8 26.11 13.76 6.91
N PRO A 9 25.17 14.52 7.50
CA PRO A 9 23.85 14.00 7.88
C PRO A 9 23.01 13.51 6.69
N ASN A 10 23.34 13.95 5.47
CA ASN A 10 22.59 13.63 4.24
C ASN A 10 23.37 12.74 3.25
N CYS A 11 24.50 12.18 3.67
CA CYS A 11 25.28 11.26 2.82
C CYS A 11 25.00 9.82 3.24
N CYS A 12 24.40 9.03 2.36
CA CYS A 12 24.42 7.59 2.48
C CYS A 12 25.29 7.00 1.36
N TRP A 13 25.64 5.72 1.47
CA TRP A 13 26.49 5.03 0.49
C TRP A 13 25.95 5.10 -0.95
N HIS A 14 24.64 5.29 -1.12
CA HIS A 14 23.98 5.26 -2.43
C HIS A 14 23.60 6.65 -2.98
N TYR A 15 23.44 7.64 -2.10
CA TYR A 15 23.00 8.98 -2.49
C TYR A 15 23.68 10.02 -1.59
N SER A 16 24.18 11.08 -2.21
CA SER A 16 24.69 12.26 -1.54
C SER A 16 24.11 13.48 -2.24
N PHE A 17 23.57 14.39 -1.45
CA PHE A 17 23.01 15.64 -1.92
C PHE A 17 23.70 16.80 -1.20
N SER A 18 24.16 17.79 -1.97
CA SER A 18 24.52 19.12 -1.48
C SER A 18 23.54 20.12 -2.08
N ASP A 19 23.07 21.07 -1.29
CA ASP A 19 22.23 22.19 -1.74
C ASP A 19 20.92 21.76 -2.44
N VAL A 20 20.12 20.92 -1.76
CA VAL A 20 18.78 20.52 -2.24
C VAL A 20 17.72 20.91 -1.21
N TRP A 21 16.62 21.48 -1.70
CA TRP A 21 15.43 21.84 -0.92
C TRP A 21 14.17 21.40 -1.65
N VAL A 22 13.10 21.14 -0.90
CA VAL A 22 11.78 20.80 -1.42
C VAL A 22 10.80 21.84 -0.92
N GLU A 23 10.21 22.59 -1.85
CA GLU A 23 9.18 23.59 -1.58
C GLU A 23 7.94 23.32 -2.46
N PRO A 24 6.72 23.45 -1.90
CA PRO A 24 6.43 23.74 -0.50
C PRO A 24 6.81 22.57 0.43
N HIS A 25 7.13 22.88 1.68
CA HIS A 25 7.27 21.85 2.71
C HIS A 25 6.00 20.99 2.84
N PRO A 26 6.12 19.72 3.27
CA PRO A 26 4.98 18.89 3.59
C PRO A 26 4.04 19.62 4.56
N PHE A 27 2.74 19.64 4.22
CA PHE A 27 1.72 20.25 5.06
C PHE A 27 1.64 19.66 6.48
N ARG A 28 2.04 18.38 6.65
CA ARG A 28 2.05 17.67 7.94
C ARG A 28 3.44 17.69 8.55
N SER A 29 3.51 17.89 9.86
CA SER A 29 4.76 17.88 10.64
C SER A 29 5.54 16.57 10.56
N GLY A 30 4.86 15.43 10.40
CA GLY A 30 5.48 14.11 10.22
C GLY A 30 5.95 13.82 8.78
N GLY A 31 5.81 14.77 7.86
CA GLY A 31 6.09 14.54 6.44
C GLY A 31 4.99 13.74 5.73
N PRO A 32 5.27 13.22 4.52
CA PRO A 32 4.34 12.35 3.81
C PRO A 32 4.17 11.01 4.53
N THR A 33 2.95 10.47 4.49
CA THR A 33 2.67 9.10 4.94
C THR A 33 3.38 8.10 4.03
N LEU A 34 4.04 7.10 4.61
CA LEU A 34 4.81 6.13 3.83
C LEU A 34 4.09 4.78 3.82
N TRP A 35 3.75 4.30 2.63
CA TRP A 35 3.23 2.96 2.41
C TRP A 35 4.32 2.07 1.83
N PHE A 36 4.46 0.88 2.39
CA PHE A 36 5.42 -0.11 1.91
C PHE A 36 4.73 -1.38 1.47
N GLY A 37 5.33 -2.05 0.50
CA GLY A 37 4.75 -3.19 -0.17
C GLY A 37 5.78 -4.15 -0.71
N GLY A 38 5.35 -5.38 -0.96
CA GLY A 38 6.15 -6.44 -1.55
C GLY A 38 5.30 -7.69 -1.76
N GLN A 39 5.86 -8.69 -2.45
CA GLN A 39 5.19 -9.97 -2.68
C GLN A 39 5.12 -10.86 -1.43
N ARG A 40 6.03 -10.64 -0.46
CA ARG A 40 6.13 -11.38 0.82
C ARG A 40 6.63 -10.47 1.93
N MET A 41 6.36 -10.83 3.18
CA MET A 41 6.83 -10.16 4.38
C MET A 41 8.26 -10.58 4.75
N HIS A 42 9.23 -10.12 3.96
CA HIS A 42 10.64 -10.37 4.28
C HIS A 42 11.16 -9.38 5.35
N PRO A 43 12.25 -9.70 6.09
CA PRO A 43 12.72 -8.91 7.22
C PRO A 43 12.98 -7.43 6.92
N ALA A 44 13.48 -7.11 5.73
CA ALA A 44 13.73 -5.72 5.33
C ALA A 44 12.45 -4.91 5.08
N LEU A 45 11.36 -5.54 4.62
CA LEU A 45 10.06 -4.88 4.50
C LEU A 45 9.48 -4.63 5.90
N LEU A 46 9.49 -5.65 6.76
CA LEU A 46 9.00 -5.55 8.14
C LEU A 46 9.70 -4.43 8.91
N ARG A 47 11.03 -4.32 8.84
CA ARG A 47 11.79 -3.23 9.47
C ARG A 47 11.32 -1.84 9.03
N ARG A 48 10.99 -1.66 7.75
CA ARG A 48 10.51 -0.37 7.22
C ARG A 48 9.08 -0.08 7.67
N LEU A 49 8.20 -1.08 7.61
CA LEU A 49 6.83 -0.97 8.09
C LEU A 49 6.78 -0.61 9.58
N VAL A 50 7.55 -1.32 10.40
CA VAL A 50 7.63 -1.07 11.84
C VAL A 50 8.17 0.32 12.16
N ARG A 51 9.25 0.75 11.50
CA ARG A 51 9.90 2.03 11.80
C ARG A 51 9.17 3.24 11.21
N TRP A 52 8.66 3.13 9.99
CA TRP A 52 8.21 4.26 9.18
C TRP A 52 6.82 4.10 8.58
N GLY A 53 6.29 2.88 8.56
CA GLY A 53 5.07 2.56 7.82
C GLY A 53 3.85 3.22 8.43
N SER A 54 3.13 3.97 7.59
CA SER A 54 1.74 4.39 7.82
C SER A 54 0.75 3.46 7.12
N GLY A 55 1.22 2.61 6.20
CA GLY A 55 0.37 1.64 5.52
C GLY A 55 1.14 0.49 4.86
N PHE A 56 0.43 -0.61 4.65
CA PHE A 56 0.93 -1.82 4.01
C PHE A 56 0.15 -2.09 2.72
N ASN A 57 0.85 -2.08 1.58
CA ASN A 57 0.31 -2.26 0.24
C ASN A 57 0.97 -3.48 -0.44
N PRO A 58 0.53 -4.72 -0.14
CA PRO A 58 1.12 -5.94 -0.69
C PRO A 58 0.96 -6.03 -2.21
N LEU A 59 1.97 -6.61 -2.87
CA LEU A 59 1.85 -7.05 -4.25
C LEU A 59 1.34 -8.48 -4.28
N GLY A 60 0.03 -8.66 -4.09
CA GLY A 60 -0.57 -9.99 -3.98
C GLY A 60 -1.62 -10.05 -2.90
N THR A 61 -2.14 -11.26 -2.71
CA THR A 61 -2.79 -11.60 -1.45
C THR A 61 -1.68 -12.06 -0.49
N PRO A 62 -1.42 -11.32 0.61
CA PRO A 62 -0.45 -11.79 1.60
C PRO A 62 -0.94 -13.10 2.24
N SER A 63 0.00 -13.96 2.58
CA SER A 63 -0.31 -15.20 3.32
C SER A 63 -0.70 -14.91 4.77
N ALA A 64 -1.28 -15.89 5.45
CA ALA A 64 -1.54 -15.79 6.89
C ALA A 64 -0.25 -15.56 7.69
N ASP A 65 0.86 -16.18 7.27
CA ASP A 65 2.18 -16.01 7.90
C ASP A 65 2.72 -14.59 7.69
N ASP A 66 2.52 -14.00 6.51
CA ASP A 66 2.91 -12.61 6.23
C ASP A 66 2.16 -11.63 7.16
N LEU A 67 0.86 -11.84 7.35
CA LEU A 67 0.02 -11.01 8.23
C LEU A 67 0.36 -11.22 9.70
N ALA A 68 0.67 -12.46 10.11
CA ALA A 68 1.13 -12.76 11.46
C ALA A 68 2.47 -12.07 11.75
N ALA A 69 3.45 -12.18 10.83
CA ALA A 69 4.75 -11.53 10.97
C ALA A 69 4.64 -9.99 11.06
N LEU A 70 3.73 -9.38 10.29
CA LEU A 70 3.45 -7.96 10.38
C LEU A 70 2.90 -7.57 11.75
N ARG A 71 1.84 -8.26 12.20
CA ARG A 71 1.21 -8.01 13.50
C ARG A 71 2.22 -8.14 14.63
N ASP A 72 2.96 -9.25 14.66
CA ASP A 72 3.88 -9.56 15.75
C ASP A 72 5.06 -8.59 15.76
N GLY A 73 5.57 -8.20 14.58
CA GLY A 73 6.62 -7.18 14.46
C GLY A 73 6.18 -5.78 14.90
N LEU A 74 4.92 -5.40 14.65
CA LEU A 74 4.36 -4.15 15.16
C LEU A 74 4.22 -4.18 16.69
N ILE A 75 3.67 -5.27 17.24
CA ILE A 75 3.50 -5.45 18.69
C ILE A 75 4.85 -5.38 19.40
N ALA A 76 5.86 -6.07 18.87
CA ALA A 76 7.22 -6.05 19.43
C ALA A 76 7.83 -4.63 19.47
N ALA A 77 7.36 -3.72 18.62
CA ALA A 77 7.77 -2.32 18.58
C ALA A 77 6.82 -1.36 19.33
N GLY A 78 5.88 -1.90 20.11
CA GLY A 78 4.90 -1.10 20.85
C GLY A 78 3.82 -0.46 19.95
N ARG A 79 3.63 -0.98 18.74
CA ARG A 79 2.60 -0.55 17.77
C ARG A 79 1.50 -1.60 17.63
N SER A 80 0.45 -1.25 16.89
CA SER A 80 -0.66 -2.16 16.59
C SER A 80 -0.97 -2.18 15.10
N LEU A 81 -1.68 -3.21 14.63
CA LEU A 81 -2.14 -3.29 13.25
C LEU A 81 -3.07 -2.12 12.90
N GLY A 82 -3.89 -1.64 13.85
CA GLY A 82 -4.73 -0.46 13.66
C GLY A 82 -3.96 0.86 13.50
N SER A 83 -2.65 0.87 13.76
CA SER A 83 -1.78 2.03 13.50
C SER A 83 -1.23 2.09 12.07
N ILE A 84 -1.56 1.11 11.23
CA ILE A 84 -1.22 1.09 9.82
C ILE A 84 -2.46 0.87 8.97
N GLU A 85 -2.55 1.62 7.88
CA GLU A 85 -3.56 1.39 6.86
C GLU A 85 -3.25 0.09 6.12
N MET A 86 -4.28 -0.75 5.95
CA MET A 86 -4.16 -2.01 5.22
C MET A 86 -4.77 -1.80 3.83
N ILE A 87 -3.93 -1.83 2.80
CA ILE A 87 -4.31 -1.55 1.42
C ILE A 87 -4.51 -2.88 0.69
N GLY A 88 -5.75 -3.14 0.30
CA GLY A 88 -6.14 -4.30 -0.49
C GLY A 88 -6.36 -3.92 -1.95
N GLY A 89 -6.94 -4.84 -2.69
CA GLY A 89 -7.34 -4.56 -4.05
C GLY A 89 -8.11 -5.69 -4.69
N ILE A 90 -8.92 -5.33 -5.68
CA ILE A 90 -9.57 -6.28 -6.56
C ILE A 90 -8.73 -6.44 -7.83
N ARG A 91 -8.76 -7.64 -8.41
CA ARG A 91 -8.02 -7.96 -9.63
C ARG A 91 -8.95 -8.55 -10.66
N GLY A 92 -8.83 -8.08 -11.88
CA GLY A 92 -9.55 -8.63 -13.01
C GLY A 92 -8.86 -9.88 -13.56
N ARG A 93 -9.66 -10.90 -13.90
CA ARG A 93 -9.25 -11.96 -14.82
C ARG A 93 -9.80 -11.63 -16.20
N PHE A 94 -8.91 -11.49 -17.18
CA PHE A 94 -9.30 -11.21 -18.56
C PHE A 94 -9.64 -12.51 -19.28
N PRO A 95 -10.85 -12.67 -19.83
CA PRO A 95 -11.24 -13.89 -20.51
C PRO A 95 -10.64 -13.98 -21.93
N ALA A 96 -10.27 -12.85 -22.52
CA ALA A 96 -9.66 -12.74 -23.85
C ALA A 96 -8.76 -11.48 -23.94
N PRO A 97 -7.88 -11.36 -24.95
CA PRO A 97 -6.98 -10.21 -25.11
C PRO A 97 -7.67 -8.86 -25.35
N ASP A 98 -8.91 -8.88 -25.83
CA ASP A 98 -9.74 -7.73 -26.23
C ASP A 98 -10.99 -7.57 -25.36
N ALA A 99 -11.07 -8.30 -24.24
CA ALA A 99 -12.18 -8.23 -23.31
C ALA A 99 -11.74 -7.61 -22.00
N VAL A 100 -12.64 -6.85 -21.36
CA VAL A 100 -12.49 -6.42 -19.96
C VAL A 100 -12.74 -7.58 -19.00
N ALA A 101 -12.23 -7.45 -17.77
CA ALA A 101 -12.47 -8.38 -16.70
C ALA A 101 -13.88 -8.28 -16.11
N ASP A 102 -14.35 -9.38 -15.56
CA ASP A 102 -15.60 -9.44 -14.80
C ASP A 102 -15.44 -8.75 -13.44
N LEU A 103 -16.29 -7.74 -13.18
CA LEU A 103 -16.26 -6.98 -11.94
C LEU A 103 -16.80 -7.76 -10.75
N ASP A 104 -17.87 -8.54 -10.92
CA ASP A 104 -18.48 -9.32 -9.85
C ASP A 104 -17.55 -10.45 -9.41
N GLU A 105 -16.85 -11.09 -10.36
CA GLU A 105 -15.76 -12.03 -10.04
C GLU A 105 -14.68 -11.36 -9.20
N ALA A 106 -14.23 -10.16 -9.59
CA ALA A 106 -13.17 -9.46 -8.87
C ALA A 106 -13.59 -9.05 -7.44
N LEU A 107 -14.86 -8.65 -7.26
CA LEU A 107 -15.45 -8.28 -5.98
C LEU A 107 -15.65 -9.46 -5.02
N SER A 108 -15.64 -10.71 -5.51
CA SER A 108 -15.80 -11.91 -4.66
C SER A 108 -14.74 -12.03 -3.55
N SER A 109 -13.55 -11.44 -3.76
CA SER A 109 -12.47 -11.44 -2.78
C SER A 109 -12.64 -10.41 -1.66
N LEU A 110 -13.52 -9.42 -1.85
CA LEU A 110 -13.63 -8.25 -0.98
C LEU A 110 -14.06 -8.58 0.46
N PRO A 111 -15.08 -9.44 0.71
CA PRO A 111 -15.47 -9.77 2.08
C PRO A 111 -14.31 -10.31 2.93
N GLY A 112 -13.47 -11.17 2.35
CA GLY A 112 -12.28 -11.70 3.02
C GLY A 112 -11.23 -10.63 3.34
N GLN A 113 -11.05 -9.65 2.44
CA GLN A 113 -10.15 -8.51 2.66
C GLN A 113 -10.67 -7.61 3.79
N LEU A 114 -11.96 -7.27 3.80
CA LEU A 114 -12.56 -6.47 4.87
C LEU A 114 -12.42 -7.16 6.24
N ALA A 115 -12.70 -8.47 6.30
CA ALA A 115 -12.54 -9.26 7.52
C ALA A 115 -11.08 -9.34 8.00
N ALA A 116 -10.11 -9.29 7.09
CA ALA A 116 -8.68 -9.22 7.41
C ALA A 116 -8.20 -7.80 7.77
N GLY A 117 -9.09 -6.81 7.77
CA GLY A 117 -8.82 -5.43 8.19
C GLY A 117 -8.34 -4.50 7.08
N PHE A 118 -8.44 -4.91 5.81
CA PHE A 118 -8.13 -4.03 4.67
C PHE A 118 -9.20 -2.95 4.53
N GLY A 119 -8.80 -1.69 4.74
CA GLY A 119 -9.70 -0.53 4.74
C GLY A 119 -9.67 0.28 3.45
N THR A 120 -8.60 0.16 2.66
CA THR A 120 -8.43 0.88 1.39
C THR A 120 -8.32 -0.13 0.27
N ILE A 121 -9.22 -0.05 -0.71
CA ILE A 121 -9.29 -1.02 -1.81
C ILE A 121 -8.89 -0.33 -3.10
N CYS A 122 -7.74 -0.73 -3.64
CA CYS A 122 -7.25 -0.22 -4.92
C CYS A 122 -7.76 -1.09 -6.08
N PHE A 123 -8.12 -0.45 -7.19
CA PHE A 123 -8.44 -1.11 -8.44
C PHE A 123 -7.98 -0.25 -9.61
N LYS A 124 -7.78 -0.87 -10.78
CA LYS A 124 -7.43 -0.17 -12.01
C LYS A 124 -8.68 -0.12 -12.89
N PRO A 125 -9.31 1.05 -13.13
CA PRO A 125 -10.55 1.15 -13.90
C PRO A 125 -10.47 0.49 -15.28
N SER A 126 -9.36 0.67 -16.00
CA SER A 126 -9.15 0.10 -17.33
C SER A 126 -9.07 -1.44 -17.36
N MET A 127 -9.23 -2.13 -16.24
CA MET A 127 -9.44 -3.58 -16.23
C MET A 127 -10.90 -3.96 -16.46
N TYR A 128 -11.85 -3.05 -16.23
CA TYR A 128 -13.30 -3.34 -16.18
C TYR A 128 -14.13 -2.54 -17.18
N ILE A 129 -13.50 -1.57 -17.86
CA ILE A 129 -14.10 -0.70 -18.87
C ILE A 129 -13.05 -0.41 -19.96
N ASP A 130 -13.52 -0.15 -21.18
CA ASP A 130 -12.67 0.20 -22.32
C ASP A 130 -12.80 1.70 -22.71
N ASP A 131 -13.74 2.43 -22.13
CA ASP A 131 -13.93 3.86 -22.38
C ASP A 131 -13.68 4.70 -21.11
N ALA A 132 -12.74 5.64 -21.19
CA ALA A 132 -12.40 6.54 -20.08
C ALA A 132 -13.60 7.37 -19.58
N ARG A 133 -14.62 7.59 -20.42
CA ARG A 133 -15.86 8.29 -20.05
C ARG A 133 -16.68 7.50 -19.03
N GLU A 134 -16.50 6.18 -18.94
CA GLU A 134 -17.23 5.30 -18.04
C GLU A 134 -16.66 5.27 -16.61
N VAL A 135 -15.45 5.81 -16.39
CA VAL A 135 -14.77 5.79 -15.08
C VAL A 135 -15.68 6.32 -13.96
N GLY A 136 -16.38 7.43 -14.20
CA GLY A 136 -17.28 8.01 -13.20
C GLY A 136 -18.45 7.09 -12.83
N ALA A 137 -19.02 6.38 -13.81
CA ALA A 137 -20.10 5.43 -13.57
C ALA A 137 -19.59 4.18 -12.82
N LEU A 138 -18.42 3.66 -13.22
CA LEU A 138 -17.75 2.54 -12.56
C LEU A 138 -17.44 2.85 -11.09
N CYS A 139 -16.90 4.03 -10.78
CA CYS A 139 -16.62 4.43 -9.40
C CYS A 139 -17.89 4.46 -8.53
N ARG A 140 -19.00 4.99 -9.05
CA ARG A 140 -20.28 5.01 -8.32
C ARG A 140 -20.85 3.60 -8.12
N LEU A 141 -20.75 2.74 -9.15
CA LEU A 141 -21.12 1.34 -9.05
C LEU A 141 -20.32 0.64 -7.96
N LEU A 142 -18.99 0.78 -7.96
CA LEU A 142 -18.11 0.17 -6.97
C LEU A 142 -18.43 0.63 -5.55
N VAL A 143 -18.57 1.94 -5.32
CA VAL A 143 -18.93 2.48 -3.99
C VAL A 143 -20.25 1.86 -3.49
N ARG A 144 -21.27 1.77 -4.36
CA ARG A 144 -22.54 1.12 -4.01
C ARG A 144 -22.35 -0.35 -3.66
N ARG A 145 -21.63 -1.12 -4.49
CA ARG A 145 -21.41 -2.56 -4.27
C ARG A 145 -20.60 -2.84 -3.01
N VAL A 146 -19.58 -2.02 -2.71
CA VAL A 146 -18.82 -2.14 -1.46
C VAL A 146 -19.71 -1.84 -0.25
N ALA A 147 -20.59 -0.83 -0.33
CA ALA A 147 -21.53 -0.51 0.74
C ALA A 147 -22.60 -1.60 1.00
N GLU A 148 -22.85 -2.49 0.03
CA GLU A 148 -23.72 -3.66 0.21
C GLU A 148 -23.00 -4.84 0.89
N ILE A 149 -21.66 -4.84 0.88
CA ILE A 149 -20.82 -5.92 1.41
C ILE A 149 -20.34 -5.62 2.84
N ALA A 150 -20.06 -4.35 3.15
CA ALA A 150 -19.56 -3.88 4.43
C ALA A 150 -20.68 -3.66 5.46
#